data_AF-A0A958ELX4-F1
#
_entry.id   AF-A0A958ELX4-F1
#
_cell.length_a   1.000
_cell.length_b   1.000
_cell.length_c   1.000
_cell.angle_alpha   90.00
_cell.angle_beta   90.00
_cell.angle_gamma   90.00
#
_symmetry.space_group_name_H-M   'P 1'
#
loop_
_entity.id
_entity.type
_entity.pdbx_description
1 polymer ?
#
loop_
_entity_poly.entity_id
_entity_poly.type
_entity_poly.pdbx_seq_one_letter_code
_entity_poly.pdbx_strand_id
1 'polypeptide(L)' 'MNYYHSKKLNGDFDKIIEKVTEKLKTEGFGVLTEIDVKDTLKKKIDVDFKRYKILGACNPHFAYQALQSEDKIG' A
#
# COMPACT_ATOMS: atom_id res chain seq x y z
N MET A 1 6.34 -14.99 15.96
CA MET A 1 6.49 -14.21 14.71
C MET A 1 5.12 -13.67 14.34
N ASN A 2 5.00 -12.36 14.13
CA ASN A 2 3.76 -11.78 13.60
C ASN A 2 3.81 -11.85 12.07
N TYR A 3 2.67 -12.07 11.42
CA TYR A 3 2.57 -12.11 9.96
C TYR A 3 2.72 -10.72 9.30
N TYR A 4 2.78 -9.66 10.11
CA TYR A 4 2.79 -8.28 9.65
C TYR A 4 3.66 -7.39 10.54
N HIS A 5 4.10 -6.28 9.95
CA HIS A 5 4.65 -5.13 10.66
C HIS A 5 3.58 -4.04 10.78
N SER A 6 3.43 -3.44 11.96
CA SER A 6 2.47 -2.36 12.18
C SER A 6 3.04 -1.24 13.01
N LYS A 7 2.64 -0.01 12.69
CA LYS A 7 2.91 1.20 13.48
C LYS A 7 1.65 2.06 13.52
N LYS A 8 1.27 2.52 14.71
CA LYS A 8 0.18 3.48 14.89
C LYS A 8 0.73 4.90 14.74
N LEU A 9 0.02 5.74 14.00
CA LEU A 9 0.35 7.14 13.78
C LEU A 9 -0.83 8.00 14.21
N ASN A 10 -0.54 9.14 14.82
CA ASN A 10 -1.54 10.14 15.14
C ASN A 10 -1.59 11.16 14.01
N GLY A 11 -2.79 11.52 13.55
CA GLY A 11 -2.98 12.51 12.50
C GLY A 11 -4.26 12.28 11.71
N ASP A 12 -4.49 13.18 10.76
CA ASP A 12 -5.55 13.00 9.77
C ASP A 12 -5.19 11.89 8.76
N PHE A 13 -6.19 11.12 8.35
CA PHE A 13 -5.98 9.94 7.52
C PHE A 13 -5.35 10.27 6.17
N ASP A 14 -5.83 11.31 5.50
CA ASP A 14 -5.37 11.68 4.16
C ASP A 14 -3.96 12.28 4.23
N LYS A 15 -3.69 13.12 5.23
CA LYS A 15 -2.33 13.63 5.50
C LYS A 15 -1.32 12.52 5.83
N ILE A 16 -1.76 11.48 6.53
CA ILE A 16 -0.88 10.34 6.84
C ILE A 16 -0.58 9.53 5.57
N ILE A 17 -1.55 9.36 4.66
CA ILE A 17 -1.31 8.71 3.36
C ILE A 17 -0.26 9.49 2.57
N GLU A 18 -0.42 10.81 2.42
CA GLU A 18 0.55 11.67 1.73
C GLU A 18 1.96 11.51 2.32
N LYS A 19 2.08 11.60 3.65
CA LYS A 19 3.35 11.43 4.36
C LYS A 19 3.98 10.05 4.15
N VAL A 20 3.18 8.99 4.12
CA VAL A 20 3.67 7.63 3.86
C VAL A 20 4.16 7.50 2.42
N THR A 21 3.41 8.02 1.45
CA THR A 21 3.78 8.02 0.03
C THR A 21 5.09 8.79 -0.21
N GLU A 22 5.27 9.95 0.41
CA GLU A 22 6.53 10.72 0.34
C GLU A 22 7.71 9.96 0.95
N LYS A 23 7.50 9.28 2.08
CA LYS A 23 8.56 8.51 2.74
C LYS A 23 8.95 7.28 1.93
N LEU A 24 7.98 6.56 1.35
CA LEU A 24 8.25 5.48 0.42
C LEU A 24 9.10 5.96 -0.76
N LYS A 25 8.73 7.10 -1.36
CA LYS A 25 9.49 7.71 -2.47
C LYS A 25 10.94 8.03 -2.08
N THR A 26 11.14 8.54 -0.87
CA THR A 26 12.49 8.84 -0.33
C THR A 26 13.36 7.59 -0.26
N GLU A 27 12.77 6.44 0.07
CA GLU A 27 13.44 5.13 0.12
C GLU A 27 13.50 4.43 -1.26
N GLY A 28 13.12 5.12 -2.35
CA GLY A 28 13.14 4.57 -3.71
C GLY A 28 11.94 3.69 -4.08
N PHE A 29 10.87 3.69 -3.28
CA PHE A 29 9.62 3.00 -3.58
C PHE A 29 8.58 3.95 -4.17
N GLY A 30 8.08 3.64 -5.37
CA GLY A 30 6.93 4.32 -5.96
C GLY A 30 5.62 3.64 -5.58
N VAL A 31 4.55 4.40 -5.38
CA VAL A 31 3.18 3.86 -5.25
C VAL A 31 2.61 3.65 -6.64
N LEU A 32 2.34 2.39 -7.00
CA LEU A 32 1.82 1.99 -8.31
C LEU A 32 0.30 1.89 -8.33
N THR A 33 -0.31 1.52 -7.20
CA THR A 33 -1.75 1.34 -7.07
C THR A 33 -2.25 1.86 -5.74
N GLU A 34 -3.46 2.41 -5.76
CA GLU A 34 -4.21 2.76 -4.55
C GLU A 34 -5.60 2.14 -4.64
N ILE A 35 -6.03 1.48 -3.57
CA ILE A 35 -7.36 0.89 -3.48
C ILE A 35 -8.06 1.45 -2.26
N ASP A 36 -9.18 2.14 -2.48
CA ASP A 36 -10.11 2.49 -1.40
C ASP A 36 -11.02 1.28 -1.12
N VAL A 37 -10.72 0.56 -0.04
CA VAL A 37 -11.45 -0.65 0.34
C VAL A 37 -12.83 -0.29 0.87
N LYS A 38 -12.96 0.83 1.60
CA LYS A 38 -14.26 1.29 2.11
C LYS A 38 -15.22 1.51 0.95
N ASP A 39 -14.82 2.30 -0.02
CA ASP A 39 -15.65 2.62 -1.17
C ASP A 39 -15.90 1.39 -2.05
N THR A 40 -14.90 0.52 -2.21
CA THR A 40 -15.04 -0.72 -2.99
C THR A 40 -16.07 -1.65 -2.37
N LEU A 41 -15.99 -1.90 -1.06
CA LEU A 41 -16.94 -2.77 -0.37
C LEU A 41 -18.35 -2.20 -0.40
N LYS A 42 -18.51 -0.88 -0.20
CA LYS A 42 -19.81 -0.21 -0.31
C LYS A 42 -20.41 -0.37 -1.71
N LYS A 43 -19.61 -0.16 -2.76
CA LYS A 43 -20.08 -0.27 -4.15
C LYS A 43 -20.41 -1.69 -4.60
N LYS A 44 -19.67 -2.69 -4.10
CA LYS A 44 -19.75 -4.07 -4.61
C LYS A 44 -20.72 -4.95 -3.85
N ILE A 45 -20.82 -4.77 -2.53
CA ILE A 45 -21.63 -5.63 -1.66
C ILE A 45 -22.47 -4.83 -0.64
N ASP A 46 -22.53 -3.50 -0.78
CA ASP A 46 -23.32 -2.58 0.04
C ASP A 46 -23.11 -2.71 1.56
N VAL A 47 -21.86 -2.87 1.98
CA VAL A 47 -21.49 -2.89 3.40
C VAL A 47 -20.75 -1.61 3.80
N ASP A 48 -21.06 -1.10 4.99
CA ASP A 48 -20.32 0.00 5.59
C ASP A 48 -19.05 -0.52 6.29
N PHE A 49 -17.92 0.12 6.01
CA PHE A 49 -16.61 -0.28 6.54
C PHE A 49 -15.81 0.94 7.01
N LYS A 50 -14.85 0.69 7.90
CA LYS A 50 -13.93 1.73 8.38
C LYS A 50 -13.04 2.26 7.24
N ARG A 51 -12.52 3.48 7.38
CA ARG A 51 -11.51 4.03 6.45
C ARG A 51 -10.34 3.06 6.33
N TYR A 52 -10.13 2.56 5.11
CA TYR A 52 -9.12 1.55 4.83
C TYR A 52 -8.65 1.71 3.38
N LYS A 53 -7.36 2.02 3.20
CA LYS A 53 -6.73 2.19 1.89
C LYS A 53 -5.54 1.23 1.80
N ILE A 54 -5.38 0.59 0.65
CA ILE A 54 -4.22 -0.25 0.32
C ILE A 54 -3.36 0.51 -0.68
N LEU A 55 -2.06 0.63 -0.39
CA LEU A 55 -1.06 1.21 -1.29
C LEU A 55 -0.15 0.08 -1.79
N GLY A 56 -0.13 -0.15 -3.10
CA GLY A 56 0.84 -1.06 -3.72
C GLY A 56 2.12 -0.30 -4.03
N ALA A 57 3.18 -0.50 -3.24
CA ALA A 57 4.46 0.16 -3.40
C ALA A 57 5.51 -0.78 -4.00
N CYS A 58 6.35 -0.26 -4.90
CA CYS A 58 7.36 -1.04 -5.60
C CYS A 58 8.66 -0.24 -5.78
N ASN A 59 9.80 -0.89 -5.55
CA ASN A 59 11.10 -0.39 -5.97
C ASN A 59 11.50 -1.15 -7.25
N PRO A 60 11.66 -0.47 -8.41
CA PRO A 60 11.86 -1.13 -9.69
C PRO A 60 13.17 -1.91 -9.78
N HIS A 61 14.22 -1.48 -9.06
CA HIS A 61 15.50 -2.20 -9.05
C HIS A 61 15.35 -3.57 -8.38
N PHE A 62 14.70 -3.60 -7.21
CA PHE A 62 14.46 -4.84 -6.49
C PHE A 62 13.44 -5.73 -7.22
N ALA A 63 12.39 -5.15 -7.80
CA ALA A 63 11.42 -5.90 -8.59
C ALA A 63 12.08 -6.57 -9.80
N TYR A 64 12.95 -5.86 -10.52
CA TYR A 64 13.70 -6.41 -11.64
C TYR A 64 14.65 -7.54 -11.23
N GLN A 65 15.33 -7.42 -10.08
CA GLN A 65 16.17 -8.50 -9.55
C GLN A 65 15.35 -9.73 -9.15
N ALA A 66 14.18 -9.52 -8.53
CA ALA A 66 13.27 -10.60 -8.14
C ALA A 66 12.75 -11.37 -9.36
N LEU A 67 12.27 -10.65 -10.39
CA LEU A 67 11.76 -11.24 -11.63
C LEU A 67 12.83 -11.99 -12.43
N GLN A 68 14.09 -11.58 -12.34
CA GLN A 68 15.21 -12.34 -12.94
C GLN A 68 15.48 -13.66 -12.21
N SER A 69 15.12 -13.75 -10.92
CA SER A 69 15.35 -14.95 -10.11
C SER A 69 14.17 -15.93 -10.20
N GLU A 70 12.94 -15.41 -10.25
CA GLU A 70 11.70 -16.17 -10.37
C GLU A 70 10.68 -15.32 -11.14
N ASP A 71 10.29 -15.76 -12.34
CA ASP A 71 9.43 -14.99 -13.25
C ASP A 71 7.96 -14.95 -12.81
N LYS A 72 7.56 -15.81 -11.85
CA LYS A 72 6.20 -15.90 -11.31
C LYS A 72 6.05 -15.32 -9.90
N ILE A 73 7.01 -14.51 -9.43
CA ILE A 73 7.00 -13.94 -8.07
C ILE A 73 5.99 -12.79 -7.87
N GLY A 74 5.43 -12.27 -8.97
CA GLY A 74 4.53 -11.10 -8.99
C GLY A 74 3.13 -11.34 -8.42
#